data_AF-A0A6M1L424-F1
#
_entry.id   AF-A0A6M1L424-F1
#
_cell.length_a   1.000
_cell.length_b   1.000
_cell.length_c   1.000
_cell.angle_alpha   90.00
_cell.angle_beta   90.00
_cell.angle_gamma   90.00
#
_symmetry.space_group_name_H-M   'P 1'
#
loop_
_entity.id
_entity.type
_entity.pdbx_description
1 polymer ?
#
loop_
_entity_poly.entity_id
_entity_poly.type
_entity_poly.pdbx_seq_one_letter_code
_entity_poly.pdbx_strand_id
1 'polypeptide(L)' 'MLTMYSTPWCGYCHRLKSQLDREGIAYQVVDIEQDPAAATFVMQVNGGNQTVPTLRFADGSALTNPSINQVKQHLASIAA' A
#
# COMPACT_ATOMS: atom_id res chain seq x y z
N MET A 1 8.82 -7.26 3.27
CA MET A 1 7.47 -7.62 2.78
C MET A 1 6.72 -6.34 2.44
N LEU A 2 6.05 -6.27 1.29
CA LEU A 2 5.21 -5.13 0.90
C LEU A 2 3.73 -5.48 1.16
N THR A 3 3.01 -4.62 1.88
CA THR A 3 1.58 -4.80 2.15
C THR A 3 0.82 -3.62 1.56
N MET A 4 -0.20 -3.89 0.75
CA MET A 4 -1.12 -2.91 0.19
C MET A 4 -2.45 -2.98 0.90
N TYR A 5 -2.82 -1.89 1.57
CA TYR A 5 -4.14 -1.65 2.12
C TYR A 5 -5.06 -1.11 1.03
N SER A 6 -6.20 -1.76 0.87
CA SER A 6 -7.12 -1.55 -0.25
C SER A 6 -8.57 -1.71 0.21
N THR A 7 -9.51 -1.36 -0.68
CA THR A 7 -10.93 -1.70 -0.61
C THR A 7 -11.38 -2.26 -1.96
N PRO A 8 -12.42 -3.11 -2.02
CA PRO A 8 -12.81 -3.80 -3.25
C PRO A 8 -13.30 -2.85 -4.35
N TRP A 9 -13.83 -1.70 -3.99
CA TRP A 9 -14.39 -0.69 -4.89
C TRP A 9 -13.41 0.44 -5.25
N CYS A 10 -12.18 0.41 -4.75
CA CYS A 10 -11.19 1.47 -4.99
C CYS A 10 -10.50 1.31 -6.36
N GLY A 11 -10.89 2.13 -7.35
CA GLY A 11 -10.29 2.14 -8.69
C GLY A 11 -8.78 2.43 -8.71
N TYR A 12 -8.29 3.32 -7.83
CA TYR A 12 -6.86 3.59 -7.69
C TYR A 12 -6.08 2.37 -7.18
N CYS A 13 -6.69 1.57 -6.31
CA CYS A 13 -6.09 0.38 -5.77
C CYS A 13 -5.95 -0.70 -6.85
N HIS A 14 -6.98 -0.90 -7.68
CA HIS A 14 -6.90 -1.79 -8.84
C HIS A 14 -5.80 -1.37 -9.81
N ARG A 15 -5.66 -0.06 -10.05
CA ARG A 15 -4.59 0.48 -10.90
C ARG A 15 -3.20 0.18 -10.31
N LEU A 16 -2.98 0.49 -9.04
CA LEU A 16 -1.69 0.25 -8.39
C LEU A 16 -1.36 -1.25 -8.33
N LYS A 17 -2.36 -2.09 -8.04
CA LYS A 17 -2.24 -3.56 -8.06
C LYS A 17 -1.70 -4.06 -9.41
N SER A 18 -2.34 -3.65 -10.50
CA SER A 18 -1.91 -4.03 -11.86
C SER A 18 -0.50 -3.54 -12.18
N GLN A 19 -0.11 -2.35 -11.70
CA GLN A 19 1.26 -1.85 -11.86
C GLN A 19 2.27 -2.68 -11.08
N LEU A 20 1.98 -3.05 -9.84
CA LEU A 20 2.85 -3.92 -9.03
C LEU A 20 3.02 -5.30 -9.67
N ASP A 21 1.93 -5.90 -10.16
CA ASP A 21 1.94 -7.17 -10.89
C ASP A 21 2.82 -7.09 -12.14
N ARG A 22 2.67 -6.01 -12.93
CA ARG A 22 3.46 -5.80 -14.15
C ARG A 22 4.96 -5.67 -13.88
N GLU A 23 5.33 -5.04 -12.77
CA GLU A 23 6.73 -4.89 -12.38
C GLU A 23 7.29 -6.12 -11.64
N GLY A 24 6.47 -7.17 -11.43
CA GLY A 24 6.88 -8.40 -10.75
C GLY A 24 7.16 -8.21 -9.26
N ILE A 25 6.59 -7.18 -8.64
CA ILE A 25 6.79 -6.89 -7.22
C ILE A 25 5.84 -7.77 -6.42
N ALA A 26 6.37 -8.54 -5.48
CA ALA A 26 5.55 -9.33 -4.56
C ALA A 26 4.96 -8.44 -3.46
N TYR A 27 3.63 -8.50 -3.27
CA TYR A 27 2.91 -7.77 -2.23
C TYR A 27 1.75 -8.61 -1.68
N GLN A 28 1.33 -8.28 -0.46
CA GLN A 28 0.10 -8.77 0.14
C GLN A 28 -0.99 -7.71 0.03
N VAL A 29 -2.23 -8.10 -0.25
CA VAL A 29 -3.39 -7.20 -0.18
C VAL A 29 -4.13 -7.43 1.12
N VAL A 30 -4.47 -6.34 1.81
CA VAL A 30 -5.33 -6.35 3.00
C VAL A 30 -6.50 -5.42 2.74
N ASP A 31 -7.72 -5.95 2.88
CA ASP A 31 -8.94 -5.17 2.81
C ASP A 31 -9.22 -4.51 4.17
N ILE A 32 -9.23 -3.18 4.19
CA ILE A 32 -9.46 -2.42 5.42
C ILE A 32 -10.91 -2.49 5.90
N GLU A 33 -11.87 -2.89 5.05
CA GLU A 33 -13.26 -3.07 5.44
C GLU A 33 -13.49 -4.38 6.20
N GLN A 34 -12.61 -5.37 5.99
CA GLN A 34 -12.67 -6.69 6.64
C GLN A 34 -11.77 -6.79 7.87
N ASP A 35 -10.77 -5.92 7.97
CA ASP A 35 -9.78 -5.91 9.06
C ASP A 35 -9.79 -4.54 9.79
N PRO A 36 -10.42 -4.45 10.97
CA PRO A 36 -10.43 -3.23 11.78
C PRO A 36 -9.02 -2.75 12.20
N ALA A 37 -8.07 -3.67 12.36
CA ALA A 37 -6.68 -3.29 12.68
C ALA A 37 -5.99 -2.66 11.46
N ALA A 38 -6.29 -3.13 10.25
CA ALA A 38 -5.83 -2.53 9.02
C ALA A 38 -6.41 -1.12 8.81
N ALA A 39 -7.71 -0.94 9.06
CA ALA A 39 -8.35 0.37 9.06
C ALA A 39 -7.67 1.34 10.05
N THR A 40 -7.40 0.88 11.28
CA THR A 40 -6.73 1.66 12.31
C THR A 40 -5.33 2.10 11.86
N PHE A 41 -4.55 1.19 11.28
CA PHE A 41 -3.23 1.50 10.73
C PHE A 41 -3.31 2.55 9.62
N VAL A 42 -4.22 2.39 8.66
CA VAL A 42 -4.39 3.36 7.56
C VAL A 42 -4.78 4.74 8.10
N MET A 43 -5.66 4.81 9.10
CA MET A 43 -6.00 6.09 9.75
C MET A 43 -4.79 6.71 10.45
N GLN A 44 -3.98 5.91 11.16
CA GLN A 44 -2.79 6.43 11.85
C GLN A 44 -1.79 7.06 10.88
N VAL A 45 -1.52 6.43 9.74
CA VAL A 45 -0.56 6.96 8.76
C VAL A 45 -1.10 8.13 7.93
N ASN A 46 -2.43 8.31 7.90
CA ASN A 46 -3.10 9.33 7.09
C ASN A 46 -3.80 10.42 7.91
N GLY A 47 -3.40 10.61 9.18
CA GLY A 47 -3.93 11.68 10.03
C GLY A 47 -5.43 11.55 10.34
N GLY A 48 -5.90 10.32 10.51
CA GLY A 48 -7.30 9.98 10.81
C GLY A 48 -8.12 9.55 9.59
N ASN A 49 -7.58 9.63 8.37
CA ASN A 49 -8.32 9.28 7.15
C ASN A 49 -8.10 7.84 6.71
N GLN A 50 -9.13 7.17 6.22
CA GLN A 50 -9.01 5.83 5.61
C GLN A 50 -8.61 5.93 4.13
N THR A 51 -7.51 6.64 3.83
CA THR A 51 -7.07 6.86 2.45
C THR A 51 -6.43 5.60 1.87
N VAL A 52 -6.97 5.12 0.75
CA VAL A 52 -6.44 3.97 0.00
C VAL A 52 -6.15 4.37 -1.46
N PRO A 53 -5.15 3.75 -2.14
CA PRO A 53 -4.28 2.68 -1.64
C PRO A 53 -3.19 3.22 -0.69
N THR A 54 -2.96 2.52 0.41
CA THR A 54 -1.84 2.80 1.34
C THR A 54 -0.90 1.60 1.32
N LEU A 55 0.40 1.83 1.14
CA LEU A 55 1.43 0.78 1.17
C LEU A 55 2.19 0.84 2.49
N ARG A 56 2.51 -0.33 3.05
CA ARG A 56 3.45 -0.50 4.16
C ARG A 56 4.61 -1.35 3.73
N PHE A 57 5.82 -0.86 3.98
CA PHE A 57 7.07 -1.50 3.62
C PHE A 57 7.67 -2.28 4.79
N ALA A 58 8.73 -3.03 4.51
CA ALA A 58 9.37 -3.92 5.49
C ALA A 58 10.05 -3.16 6.64
N ASP A 59 10.52 -1.94 6.35
CA ASP A 59 11.16 -1.01 7.28
C ASP A 59 10.15 -0.30 8.20
N GLY A 60 8.84 -0.57 8.04
CA GLY A 60 7.77 0.07 8.80
C GLY A 60 7.31 1.40 8.21
N SER A 61 7.95 1.89 7.14
CA SER A 61 7.49 3.10 6.43
C SER A 61 6.17 2.84 5.68
N ALA A 62 5.45 3.92 5.39
CA ALA A 62 4.21 3.86 4.65
C ALA A 62 4.14 4.96 3.58
N LEU A 63 3.51 4.65 2.45
CA LEU A 63 3.22 5.60 1.38
C LEU A 63 1.73 5.55 1.01
N THR A 64 1.11 6.71 0.94
CA THR A 64 -0.31 6.86 0.59
C THR A 64 -0.45 7.33 -0.85
N ASN A 65 -1.24 6.58 -1.62
CA ASN A 65 -1.46 6.78 -3.05
C ASN A 65 -0.17 6.99 -3.88
N PRO A 66 0.88 6.14 -3.70
CA PRO A 66 2.13 6.31 -4.42
C PRO A 66 2.00 5.93 -5.90
N SER A 67 2.85 6.54 -6.73
CA SER A 67 3.14 6.04 -8.06
C SER A 67 4.05 4.80 -8.01
N ILE A 68 3.98 3.96 -9.04
CA ILE A 68 4.85 2.77 -9.13
C ILE A 68 6.34 3.11 -9.05
N ASN A 69 6.76 4.27 -9.59
CA ASN A 69 8.14 4.71 -9.52
C ASN A 69 8.58 5.01 -8.08
N GLN A 70 7.72 5.65 -7.28
CA GLN A 70 8.00 5.89 -5.86
C GLN A 70 8.11 4.57 -5.10
N VAL A 71 7.25 3.59 -5.38
CA VAL A 71 7.34 2.26 -4.76
C VAL A 71 8.68 1.60 -5.09
N LYS A 72 9.10 1.60 -6.35
CA LYS A 72 10.36 1.02 -6.78
C LYS A 72 11.57 1.71 -6.15
N GLN A 73 11.56 3.04 -6.12
CA GLN A 73 12.63 3.82 -5.48
C GLN A 73 12.73 3.51 -3.99
N HIS A 74 11.60 3.43 -3.29
CA HIS A 74 11.57 3.13 -1.87
C HIS A 74 12.01 1.69 -1.57
N LEU A 75 11.57 0.73 -2.39
CA LEU A 75 12.04 -0.66 -2.30
C LEU A 75 13.55 -0.77 -2.52
N ALA A 76 14.10 0.00 -3.47
CA ALA A 76 15.53 0.03 -3.72
C ALA A 76 16.30 0.67 -2.56
N SER A 77 15.75 1.70 -1.88
CA SER A 77 16.43 2.35 -0.76
C SER A 77 16.47 1.49 0.50
N ILE A 78 15.48 0.62 0.73
CA ILE A 78 15.41 -0.24 1.93
C ILE A 78 16.07 -1.61 1.75
N ALA A 79 16.42 -1.98 0.52
CA ALA A 79 17.11 -3.23 0.20
C ALA A 79 18.64 -3.10 0.18
N ALA A 80 19.16 -1.88 0.35
CA ALA A 80 20.58 -1.53 0.45
C ALA A 80 21.05 -1.60 1.91
#